data_AF-A0A7R7VV73-F1
#
_entry.id   AF-A0A7R7VV73-F1
#
_cell.length_a   1.000
_cell.length_b   1.000
_cell.length_c   1.000
_cell.angle_alpha   90.00
_cell.angle_beta   90.00
_cell.angle_gamma   90.00
#
_symmetry.space_group_name_H-M   'P 1'
#
loop_
_entity.id
_entity.type
_entity.pdbx_description
1 polymer ?
#
loop_
_entity_poly.entity_id
_entity_poly.type
_entity_poly.pdbx_seq_one_letter_code
_entity_poly.pdbx_strand_id
1 'polypeptide(L)'
;MASGYMEWIIAKGEKYSENHSCTVSFYRSHQDSHGLKFYAELYSCDSNHAPERVDDPGVRCVGSICTDLTGVDLGLFDCKYSTTGRVYRVEFDLKVVFGAREGLLKFETICQGKVIGRTTIDFSTTKFY
;
A
#
# COMPACT_ATOMS: atom_id res chain seq x y z
N MET A 1 -0.97 -0.02 12.23
CA MET A 1 -1.73 -1.12 11.62
C MET A 1 -1.37 -2.39 12.36
N ALA A 2 -2.36 -3.17 12.80
CA ALA A 2 -2.10 -4.50 13.36
C ALA A 2 -1.75 -5.45 12.20
N SER A 3 -0.77 -6.32 12.36
CA SER A 3 -0.39 -7.29 11.33
C SER A 3 -1.57 -8.20 10.98
N GLY A 4 -1.86 -8.32 9.68
CA GLY A 4 -2.87 -9.23 9.14
C GLY A 4 -4.28 -8.67 8.99
N TYR A 5 -4.48 -7.37 9.24
CA TYR A 5 -5.74 -6.67 8.93
C TYR A 5 -5.67 -6.01 7.55
N MET A 6 -6.76 -6.11 6.81
CA MET A 6 -6.90 -5.51 5.49
C MET A 6 -7.46 -4.10 5.55
N GLU A 7 -6.90 -3.23 4.72
CA GLU A 7 -7.45 -1.90 4.43
C GLU A 7 -7.83 -1.85 2.95
N TRP A 8 -9.14 -1.94 2.69
CA TRP A 8 -9.70 -1.94 1.34
C TRP A 8 -9.87 -0.52 0.83
N ILE A 9 -9.20 -0.19 -0.29
CA ILE A 9 -9.16 1.16 -0.85
C ILE A 9 -10.17 1.34 -1.99
N ILE A 10 -10.48 0.25 -2.69
CA ILE A 10 -11.32 0.23 -3.89
C ILE A 10 -12.43 -0.79 -3.66
N ALA A 11 -13.69 -0.36 -3.69
CA ALA A 11 -14.80 -1.29 -3.56
C ALA A 11 -15.19 -1.90 -4.93
N LYS A 12 -15.59 -3.17 -4.90
CA LYS A 12 -16.03 -3.90 -6.09
C LYS A 12 -17.24 -3.22 -6.70
N GLY A 13 -17.19 -2.97 -8.01
CA GLY A 13 -18.28 -2.37 -8.77
C GLY A 13 -18.37 -0.84 -8.66
N GLU A 14 -17.48 -0.19 -7.92
CA GLU A 14 -17.36 1.27 -7.98
C GLU A 14 -16.85 1.71 -9.36
N LYS A 15 -17.55 2.69 -9.93
CA LYS A 15 -17.17 3.32 -11.19
C LYS A 15 -16.40 4.58 -10.89
N TYR A 16 -15.14 4.62 -11.30
CA TYR A 16 -14.29 5.79 -11.18
C TYR A 16 -14.12 6.45 -12.55
N SER A 17 -14.15 7.77 -12.57
CA SER A 17 -13.83 8.55 -13.77
C SER A 17 -12.36 8.33 -14.17
N GLU A 18 -12.05 8.48 -15.46
CA GLU A 18 -10.65 8.49 -15.92
C GLU A 18 -9.84 9.53 -15.15
N ASN A 19 -8.63 9.16 -14.72
CA ASN A 19 -7.74 9.96 -13.87
C ASN A 19 -8.28 10.26 -12.46
N HIS A 20 -9.31 9.56 -11.99
CA HIS A 20 -9.65 9.57 -10.58
C HIS A 20 -8.43 9.10 -9.76
N SER A 21 -8.28 9.66 -8.57
CA SER A 21 -7.26 9.19 -7.64
C SER A 21 -7.78 9.15 -6.21
N CYS A 22 -7.51 8.04 -5.53
CA CYS A 22 -7.74 7.88 -4.11
C CYS A 22 -6.41 7.94 -3.38
N THR A 23 -6.38 8.54 -2.19
CA THR A 23 -5.19 8.54 -1.34
C THR A 23 -5.59 7.99 0.02
N VAL A 24 -4.85 7.00 0.51
CA VAL A 24 -4.99 6.48 1.87
C VAL A 24 -3.68 6.68 2.62
N SER A 25 -3.78 7.25 3.82
CA SER A 25 -2.63 7.43 4.69
C SER A 25 -2.47 6.22 5.60
N PHE A 26 -1.25 5.71 5.72
CA PHE A 26 -0.92 4.59 6.58
C PHE A 26 0.42 4.80 7.27
N TYR A 27 0.71 4.01 8.31
CA TYR A 27 1.98 4.09 9.00
C TYR A 27 2.62 2.73 9.18
N ARG A 28 3.94 2.72 9.21
CA ARG A 28 4.75 1.55 9.53
C ARG A 28 5.80 1.89 10.57
N SER A 29 5.98 0.96 11.51
CA SER A 29 7.12 1.01 12.42
C SER A 29 8.39 0.55 11.68
N HIS A 30 9.42 1.39 11.67
CA HIS A 30 10.73 1.10 11.10
C HIS A 30 11.79 1.14 12.19
N GLN A 31 12.59 0.09 12.30
CA GLN A 31 13.71 -0.01 13.22
C GLN A 31 15.01 0.32 12.48
N ASP A 32 15.95 0.97 13.16
CA ASP A 32 17.25 1.35 12.59
C ASP A 32 18.05 0.13 12.05
N SER A 33 17.86 -1.04 12.65
CA SER A 33 18.46 -2.31 12.22
C SER A 33 17.81 -2.91 10.96
N HIS A 34 16.67 -2.41 10.51
CA HIS A 34 15.96 -2.94 9.36
C HIS A 34 16.44 -2.30 8.05
N GLY A 35 16.35 -3.05 6.96
CA GLY A 35 16.61 -2.50 5.63
C GLY A 35 15.67 -1.32 5.30
N LEU A 36 16.19 -0.36 4.54
CA LEU A 36 15.47 0.83 4.08
C LEU A 36 14.46 0.52 2.97
N LYS A 37 14.56 -0.66 2.35
CA LYS A 37 13.65 -1.13 1.31
C LYS A 37 12.67 -2.12 1.88
N PHE A 38 11.41 -2.02 1.48
CA PHE A 38 10.40 -3.01 1.80
C PHE A 38 9.35 -3.14 0.72
N TYR A 39 8.64 -4.26 0.75
CA TYR A 39 7.52 -4.53 -0.13
C TYR A 39 6.23 -4.40 0.67
N ALA A 40 5.30 -3.59 0.17
CA ALA A 40 3.91 -3.60 0.60
C ALA A 40 3.12 -4.44 -0.41
N GLU A 41 2.40 -5.44 0.06
CA GLU A 41 1.60 -6.31 -0.78
C GLU A 41 0.23 -5.68 -1.06
N LEU A 42 -0.23 -5.83 -2.30
CA LEU A 42 -1.53 -5.37 -2.77
C LEU A 42 -2.42 -6.59 -2.94
N TYR A 43 -3.65 -6.46 -2.47
CA TYR A 43 -4.59 -7.57 -2.41
C TYR A 43 -5.89 -7.25 -3.13
N SER A 44 -6.56 -8.28 -3.63
CA SER A 44 -7.91 -8.23 -4.17
C SER A 44 -8.80 -9.27 -3.51
N CYS A 45 -10.10 -9.02 -3.48
CA CYS A 45 -11.10 -9.99 -3.08
C CYS A 45 -12.33 -9.87 -4.00
N ASP A 46 -12.87 -11.02 -4.41
CA ASP A 46 -14.08 -11.09 -5.24
C ASP A 46 -15.38 -11.21 -4.44
N SER A 47 -15.27 -11.38 -3.12
CA SER A 47 -16.43 -11.44 -2.22
C SER A 47 -17.18 -10.11 -2.21
N ASN A 48 -18.51 -10.18 -2.13
CA ASN A 48 -19.34 -8.99 -1.93
C ASN A 48 -19.11 -8.37 -0.54
N HIS A 49 -18.62 -9.16 0.41
CA HIS A 49 -18.23 -8.71 1.74
C HIS A 49 -16.70 -8.83 1.84
N ALA A 50 -16.03 -7.69 1.88
CA ALA A 50 -14.59 -7.61 1.97
C ALA A 50 -14.13 -8.12 3.36
N PRO A 51 -13.29 -9.17 3.43
CA PRO A 51 -12.87 -9.73 4.71
C PRO A 51 -11.91 -8.79 5.45
N GLU A 52 -11.97 -8.82 6.77
CA GLU A 52 -11.11 -7.99 7.62
C GLU A 52 -9.67 -8.53 7.71
N ARG A 53 -9.48 -9.82 7.42
CA ARG A 53 -8.23 -10.55 7.63
C ARG A 53 -7.59 -10.95 6.30
N VAL A 54 -6.25 -10.90 6.25
CA VAL A 54 -5.48 -11.33 5.07
C VAL A 54 -5.50 -12.82 4.83
N ASP A 55 -5.62 -13.62 5.88
CA ASP A 55 -5.62 -15.08 5.81
C ASP A 55 -6.94 -15.67 5.27
N ASP A 56 -7.93 -14.81 4.96
CA ASP A 56 -9.21 -15.24 4.41
C ASP A 56 -9.03 -15.87 3.02
N PRO A 57 -9.65 -17.02 2.72
CA PRO A 57 -9.45 -17.73 1.45
C PRO A 57 -9.91 -16.95 0.21
N GLY A 58 -10.75 -15.93 0.39
CA GLY A 58 -11.19 -15.03 -0.67
C GLY A 58 -10.19 -13.93 -1.01
N VAL A 59 -9.12 -13.76 -0.21
CA VAL A 59 -8.09 -12.74 -0.40
C VAL A 59 -6.97 -13.27 -1.28
N ARG A 60 -6.60 -12.50 -2.31
CA ARG A 60 -5.53 -12.87 -3.25
C ARG A 60 -4.52 -11.73 -3.35
N CYS A 61 -3.23 -12.06 -3.23
CA CYS A 61 -2.17 -11.10 -3.52
C CYS A 61 -2.10 -10.90 -5.04
N VAL A 62 -2.25 -9.65 -5.48
CA VAL A 62 -2.24 -9.25 -6.90
C VAL A 62 -0.97 -8.53 -7.31
N GLY A 63 -0.14 -8.15 -6.35
CA GLY A 63 1.15 -7.55 -6.62
C GLY A 63 1.79 -6.97 -5.38
N SER A 64 2.90 -6.27 -5.59
CA SER A 64 3.62 -5.61 -4.51
C SER A 64 4.18 -4.27 -4.98
N ILE A 65 4.20 -3.30 -4.07
CA ILE A 65 4.91 -2.03 -4.26
C ILE A 65 6.23 -2.09 -3.47
N CYS A 66 7.33 -1.85 -4.18
CA CYS A 66 8.64 -1.68 -3.55
C CYS A 66 8.77 -0.22 -3.10
N THR A 67 8.96 -0.02 -1.81
CA THR A 67 9.10 1.29 -1.18
C THR A 67 10.52 1.44 -0.64
N ASP A 68 11.20 2.52 -1.04
CA ASP A 68 12.58 2.81 -0.70
C ASP A 68 12.71 4.04 0.23
N LEU A 69 13.25 3.85 1.43
CA LEU A 69 13.42 4.88 2.44
C LEU A 69 14.78 5.60 2.38
N THR A 70 15.65 5.30 1.42
CA THR A 70 17.03 5.84 1.37
C THR A 70 17.06 7.37 1.28
N GLY A 71 16.03 7.98 0.69
CA GLY A 71 15.89 9.44 0.58
C GLY A 71 14.94 10.08 1.59
N VAL A 72 14.48 9.32 2.59
CA VAL A 72 13.51 9.75 3.60
C VAL A 72 14.25 10.14 4.87
N ASP A 73 13.98 11.34 5.38
CA ASP A 73 14.56 11.78 6.64
C ASP A 73 13.81 11.17 7.82
N LEU A 74 14.31 10.04 8.35
CA LEU A 74 13.67 9.34 9.46
C LEU A 74 13.59 10.19 10.74
N GLY A 75 14.44 11.21 10.87
CA GLY A 75 14.49 12.10 12.03
C GLY A 75 13.29 13.05 12.13
N LEU A 76 12.56 13.27 11.04
CA LEU A 76 11.33 14.07 11.02
C LEU A 76 10.11 13.34 11.60
N PHE A 77 10.20 12.03 11.84
CA PHE A 77 9.09 11.22 12.35
C PHE A 77 9.19 10.99 13.86
N ASP A 78 8.03 10.69 14.47
CA ASP A 78 7.95 10.20 15.84
C ASP A 78 8.85 8.99 16.05
N CYS A 79 9.79 9.10 16.99
CA CYS A 79 10.70 8.03 17.37
C CYS A 79 10.47 7.61 18.83
N LYS A 80 10.55 6.31 19.07
CA LYS A 80 10.52 5.72 20.42
C LYS A 80 11.78 4.88 20.63
N TYR A 81 12.31 4.95 21.84
CA TYR A 81 13.41 4.10 22.27
C TYR A 81 12.86 2.76 22.78
N SER A 82 13.33 1.66 22.21
CA SER A 82 13.07 0.29 22.66
C SER A 82 14.37 -0.38 23.06
N THR A 83 14.30 -1.53 23.73
CA THR A 83 15.46 -2.33 24.13
C THR A 83 16.34 -2.75 22.95
N THR A 84 15.78 -2.79 21.74
CA THR A 84 16.45 -3.18 20.49
C THR A 84 16.91 -1.99 19.64
N GLY A 85 16.74 -0.75 20.10
CA GLY A 85 17.13 0.46 19.38
C GLY A 85 15.98 1.46 19.17
N ARG A 86 16.14 2.36 18.19
CA ARG A 86 15.13 3.36 17.84
C ARG A 86 14.08 2.75 16.90
N VAL A 87 12.82 2.99 17.22
CA VAL A 87 11.65 2.65 16.41
C VAL A 87 11.02 3.94 15.92
N TYR A 88 11.05 4.16 14.62
CA TYR A 88 10.42 5.29 13.95
C TYR A 88 9.02 4.91 13.50
N ARG A 89 8.04 5.78 13.72
CA ARG A 89 6.71 5.66 13.13
C ARG A 89 6.68 6.46 11.83
N VAL A 90 6.96 5.78 10.73
CA VAL A 90 7.01 6.41 9.40
C VAL A 90 5.60 6.44 8.83
N GLU A 91 5.14 7.63 8.44
CA GLU A 91 3.85 7.85 7.79
C GLU A 91 4.02 7.90 6.27
N PHE A 92 3.05 7.32 5.57
CA PHE A 92 3.03 7.14 4.13
C PHE A 92 1.65 7.47 3.59
N ASP A 93 1.60 7.94 2.35
CA ASP A 93 0.37 8.08 1.59
C ASP A 93 0.43 7.15 0.38
N LEU A 94 -0.49 6.19 0.29
CA LEU A 94 -0.67 5.38 -0.89
C LEU A 94 -1.69 6.06 -1.80
N LYS A 95 -1.21 6.62 -2.91
CA LYS A 95 -2.04 7.17 -3.96
C LYS A 95 -2.32 6.11 -5.01
N VAL A 96 -3.59 5.84 -5.25
CA VAL A 96 -4.08 5.00 -6.34
C VAL A 96 -4.59 5.90 -7.44
N VAL A 97 -4.10 5.73 -8.66
CA VAL A 97 -4.55 6.47 -9.84
C VAL A 97 -5.17 5.48 -10.83
N PHE A 98 -6.42 5.74 -11.18
CA PHE A 98 -7.18 4.96 -12.15
C PHE A 98 -6.73 5.39 -13.55
N GLY A 99 -6.06 4.49 -14.26
CA GLY A 99 -5.52 4.77 -15.58
C GLY A 99 -6.62 5.04 -16.61
N ALA A 100 -6.29 5.84 -17.62
CA ALA A 100 -7.17 6.12 -18.77
C ALA A 100 -7.45 4.88 -19.66
N ARG A 101 -6.67 3.81 -19.51
CA ARG A 101 -6.95 2.51 -20.13
C ARG A 101 -7.66 1.63 -19.12
N GLU A 102 -8.83 1.11 -19.50
CA GLU A 102 -9.63 0.20 -18.67
C GLU A 102 -8.75 -0.90 -18.06
N GLY A 103 -8.82 -1.06 -16.74
CA GLY A 103 -8.16 -2.13 -16.00
C GLY A 103 -6.74 -1.85 -15.49
N LEU A 104 -6.12 -0.69 -15.76
CA LEU A 104 -4.81 -0.35 -15.18
C LEU A 104 -4.93 0.51 -13.91
N LEU A 105 -4.46 -0.01 -12.78
CA LEU A 105 -4.34 0.74 -11.54
C LEU A 105 -2.86 1.05 -11.26
N LYS A 106 -2.56 2.34 -11.12
CA LYS A 106 -1.23 2.82 -10.73
C LYS A 106 -1.22 3.12 -9.25
N PHE A 107 -0.19 2.64 -8.56
CA PHE A 107 0.00 2.87 -7.14
C PHE A 107 1.30 3.64 -6.93
N GLU A 108 1.23 4.71 -6.16
CA GLU A 108 2.38 5.51 -5.78
C GLU A 108 2.41 5.63 -4.25
N THR A 109 3.51 5.19 -3.62
CA THR A 109 3.75 5.44 -2.21
C THR A 109 4.51 6.75 -2.07
N ILE A 110 3.93 7.68 -1.33
CA ILE A 110 4.44 9.01 -1.06
C ILE A 110 4.85 9.07 0.41
N CYS A 111 5.99 9.68 0.69
CA CYS A 111 6.47 9.93 2.04
C CYS A 111 7.18 11.29 2.03
N GLN A 112 6.84 12.17 2.98
CA GLN A 112 7.36 13.55 3.03
C GLN A 112 7.18 14.31 1.71
N GLY A 113 6.06 14.09 1.01
CA GLY A 113 5.78 14.71 -0.29
C GLY A 113 6.62 14.18 -1.47
N LYS A 114 7.45 13.16 -1.27
CA LYS A 114 8.24 12.50 -2.32
C LYS A 114 7.65 11.13 -2.65
N VAL A 115 7.58 10.80 -3.94
CA VAL A 115 7.23 9.44 -4.38
C VAL A 115 8.43 8.53 -4.15
N ILE A 116 8.27 7.54 -3.28
CA ILE A 116 9.32 6.61 -2.85
C ILE A 116 9.04 5.15 -3.25
N GLY A 117 7.88 4.90 -3.86
CA GLY A 117 7.50 3.61 -4.41
C GLY A 117 6.50 3.79 -5.52
N ARG A 118 6.59 2.96 -6.55
CA ARG A 118 5.63 2.93 -7.66
C ARG A 118 5.40 1.51 -8.12
N THR A 119 4.15 1.18 -8.44
CA THR A 119 3.81 -0.05 -9.15
C THR A 119 2.58 0.16 -10.02
N THR A 120 2.35 -0.73 -10.96
CA THR A 120 1.15 -0.72 -11.81
C THR A 120 0.64 -2.14 -11.89
N ILE A 121 -0.64 -2.30 -11.58
CA ILE A 121 -1.32 -3.59 -11.64
C ILE A 121 -2.31 -3.55 -12.79
N ASP A 122 -2.21 -4.54 -13.67
CA ASP A 122 -3.17 -4.77 -14.72
C ASP A 122 -4.24 -5.76 -14.25
N PHE A 123 -5.45 -5.26 -14.12
CA PHE A 123 -6.66 -6.05 -13.84
C PHE A 123 -7.42 -6.41 -15.12
N SER A 124 -6.98 -5.92 -16.30
CA SER A 124 -7.62 -6.24 -17.59
C SER A 124 -7.38 -7.70 -18.01
N THR A 125 -6.25 -8.29 -17.61
CA THR A 125 -5.85 -9.66 -17.97
C THR A 125 -6.26 -10.70 -16.92
N THR A 126 -6.81 -10.29 -15.78
CA THR A 126 -7.40 -11.23 -14.81
C THR A 126 -8.68 -11.78 -15.42
N LYS A 127 -8.55 -12.86 -16.20
CA LYS A 127 -9.68 -13.72 -16.56
C LYS A 127 -10.24 -14.27 -15.26
N PHE A 128 -11.22 -13.55 -14.71
CA PHE A 128 -12.16 -14.08 -13.72
C PHE A 128 -12.90 -15.22 -14.42
N TYR A 129 -12.44 -16.44 -14.17
CA TYR A 129 -13.04 -17.68 -14.65
C TYR A 129 -13.57 -18.45 -13.44
#